data_AF-A0A4Z0QER1-F1
#
_entry.id   AF-A0A4Z0QER1-F1
#
_cell.length_a   1.000
_cell.length_b   1.000
_cell.length_c   1.000
_cell.angle_alpha   90.00
_cell.angle_beta   90.00
_cell.angle_gamma   90.00
#
_symmetry.space_group_name_H-M   'P 1'
#
loop_
_entity.id
_entity.type
_entity.pdbx_description
1 polymer ?
#
loop_
_entity_poly.entity_id
_entity_poly.type
_entity_poly.pdbx_seq_one_letter_code
_entity_poly.pdbx_strand_id
1 'polypeptide(L)'
;MNGWRGKRGRWLWLAGVLLFIFLALWAADKLWPLPLNEVHPARVVVAHDGTPLWRFADAGGIWRYPVTIEEVSPRYLEALINYEDRWFWRHPGVNPFSVARAAWQDLTAGRVISGGSTLTMQVARLLDPHSRTFGGKIRQLLRALQLEWHLSKRDILTLYLNRAPFGGTLQGIGG
;
A
#
# COMPACT_ATOMS: atom_id res chain seq x y z
N MET A 1 -5.18 -45.26 22.14
CA MET A 1 -4.26 -44.22 21.63
C MET A 1 -4.52 -43.98 20.14
N ASN A 2 -5.07 -42.83 19.70
CA ASN A 2 -5.23 -42.57 18.24
C ASN A 2 -5.38 -41.08 17.83
N GLY A 3 -4.80 -40.13 18.58
CA GLY A 3 -4.96 -38.68 18.34
C GLY A 3 -4.01 -38.02 17.30
N TRP A 4 -3.08 -38.78 16.68
CA TRP A 4 -1.95 -38.19 15.96
C TRP A 4 -2.12 -38.10 14.44
N ARG A 5 -2.86 -39.03 13.81
CA ARG A 5 -3.05 -39.06 12.34
C ARG A 5 -3.84 -37.87 11.80
N GLY A 6 -4.91 -37.44 12.48
CA GLY A 6 -5.76 -36.32 12.03
C GLY A 6 -5.05 -34.97 11.96
N LYS A 7 -4.05 -34.73 12.84
CA LYS A 7 -3.29 -33.46 12.83
C LYS A 7 -2.37 -33.35 11.62
N ARG A 8 -1.65 -34.43 11.24
CA ARG A 8 -0.72 -34.43 10.10
C ARG A 8 -1.39 -34.11 8.77
N GLY A 9 -2.56 -34.71 8.49
CA GLY A 9 -3.33 -34.41 7.27
C GLY A 9 -3.75 -32.94 7.19
N ARG A 10 -4.15 -32.34 8.32
CA ARG A 10 -4.55 -30.93 8.39
C ARG A 10 -3.38 -29.96 8.13
N TRP A 11 -2.17 -30.28 8.61
CA TRP A 11 -0.97 -29.49 8.33
C TRP A 11 -0.52 -29.59 6.86
N LEU A 12 -0.60 -30.77 6.24
CA LEU A 12 -0.31 -30.94 4.81
C LEU A 12 -1.31 -30.18 3.94
N TRP A 13 -2.59 -30.18 4.29
CA TRP A 13 -3.62 -29.42 3.58
C TRP A 13 -3.41 -27.90 3.72
N LEU A 14 -3.10 -27.42 4.93
CA LEU A 14 -2.74 -26.00 5.17
C LEU A 14 -1.49 -25.59 4.38
N ALA A 15 -0.45 -26.42 4.35
CA ALA A 15 0.76 -26.16 3.55
C ALA A 15 0.44 -26.11 2.05
N GLY A 16 -0.40 -27.03 1.55
CA GLY A 16 -0.87 -27.03 0.16
C GLY A 16 -1.66 -25.78 -0.21
N VAL A 17 -2.55 -25.30 0.67
CA VAL A 17 -3.30 -24.05 0.46
C VAL A 17 -2.37 -22.83 0.48
N LEU A 18 -1.42 -22.76 1.40
CA LEU A 18 -0.44 -21.67 1.44
C LEU A 18 0.44 -21.66 0.17
N LEU A 19 0.89 -22.83 -0.30
CA LEU A 19 1.64 -22.95 -1.54
C LEU A 19 0.79 -22.56 -2.76
N PHE A 20 -0.48 -22.95 -2.82
CA PHE A 20 -1.40 -22.54 -3.89
C PHE A 20 -1.62 -21.02 -3.90
N ILE A 21 -1.84 -20.40 -2.73
CA ILE A 21 -1.97 -18.94 -2.61
C ILE A 21 -0.68 -18.26 -3.07
N PHE A 22 0.49 -18.76 -2.67
CA PHE A 22 1.79 -18.22 -3.10
C PHE A 22 1.96 -18.31 -4.62
N LEU A 23 1.70 -19.46 -5.22
CA LEU A 23 1.77 -19.66 -6.67
C LEU A 23 0.74 -18.80 -7.44
N ALA A 24 -0.47 -18.64 -6.90
CA ALA A 24 -1.49 -17.78 -7.49
C ALA A 24 -1.10 -16.29 -7.44
N LEU A 25 -0.52 -15.82 -6.33
CA LEU A 25 0.03 -14.47 -6.21
C LEU A 25 1.22 -14.25 -7.16
N TRP A 26 2.12 -15.22 -7.27
CA TRP A 26 3.26 -15.17 -8.19
C TRP A 26 2.83 -15.16 -9.66
N ALA A 27 1.85 -15.97 -10.04
CA ALA A 27 1.27 -15.97 -11.38
C ALA A 27 0.53 -14.66 -11.67
N ALA A 28 -0.22 -14.11 -10.69
CA ALA A 28 -0.88 -12.82 -10.82
C ALA A 28 0.11 -11.65 -10.96
N ASP A 29 1.26 -11.71 -10.29
CA ASP A 29 2.35 -10.74 -10.45
C ASP A 29 2.90 -10.73 -11.87
N LYS A 30 3.13 -11.92 -12.46
CA LYS A 30 3.60 -12.07 -13.84
C LYS A 30 2.57 -11.69 -14.90
N LEU A 31 1.30 -12.02 -14.69
CA LEU A 31 0.21 -11.70 -15.62
C LEU A 31 -0.26 -10.24 -15.51
N TRP A 32 -0.08 -9.62 -14.36
CA TRP A 32 -0.39 -8.21 -14.14
C TRP A 32 0.78 -7.51 -13.43
N PRO A 33 1.83 -7.09 -14.17
CA PRO A 33 2.95 -6.36 -13.58
C PRO A 33 2.46 -5.10 -12.86
N LEU A 34 3.14 -4.73 -11.77
CA LEU A 34 2.83 -3.47 -11.07
C LEU A 34 2.98 -2.29 -12.05
N PRO A 35 1.97 -1.41 -12.18
CA PRO A 35 2.12 -0.14 -12.87
C PRO A 35 2.92 0.84 -11.99
N LEU A 36 4.19 0.50 -11.72
CA LEU A 36 5.17 1.44 -11.17
C LEU A 36 5.63 2.47 -12.23
N ASN A 37 5.18 2.29 -13.49
CA ASN A 37 5.36 3.13 -14.67
C ASN A 37 5.88 4.52 -14.31
N GLU A 38 7.14 4.73 -14.70
CA GLU A 38 7.98 5.87 -14.38
C GLU A 38 7.18 7.10 -13.95
N VAL A 39 7.10 7.31 -12.63
CA VAL A 39 7.18 8.69 -12.15
C VAL A 39 8.53 9.15 -12.66
N HIS A 40 8.57 9.89 -13.76
CA HIS A 40 9.70 10.74 -14.04
C HIS A 40 9.81 11.65 -12.81
N PRO A 41 10.80 11.47 -11.91
CA PRO A 41 10.94 12.39 -10.80
C PRO A 41 11.16 13.76 -11.44
N ALA A 42 10.32 14.73 -11.06
CA ALA A 42 10.32 16.09 -11.59
C ALA A 42 11.75 16.54 -11.87
N ARG A 43 12.18 16.56 -13.15
CA ARG A 43 13.60 16.51 -13.50
C ARG A 43 14.31 17.69 -12.87
N VAL A 44 15.06 17.42 -11.80
CA VAL A 44 15.73 18.47 -11.02
C VAL A 44 16.97 18.91 -11.79
N VAL A 45 16.82 19.96 -12.59
CA VAL A 45 17.97 20.62 -13.20
C VAL A 45 18.66 21.40 -12.09
N VAL A 46 19.77 20.87 -11.61
CA VAL A 46 20.70 21.58 -10.71
C VAL A 46 21.65 22.45 -11.52
N ALA A 47 21.96 23.64 -11.00
CA ALA A 47 23.09 24.43 -11.45
C ALA A 47 24.42 23.72 -11.13
N HIS A 48 25.52 24.24 -11.68
CA HIS A 48 26.88 23.74 -11.42
C HIS A 48 27.30 23.86 -9.94
N ASP A 49 26.60 24.67 -9.14
CA ASP A 49 26.78 24.82 -7.69
C ASP A 49 25.83 23.94 -6.84
N GLY A 50 24.97 23.13 -7.48
CA GLY A 50 23.99 22.27 -6.83
C GLY A 50 22.63 22.93 -6.56
N THR A 51 22.45 24.22 -6.85
CA THR A 51 21.19 24.93 -6.61
C THR A 51 20.10 24.46 -7.59
N PRO A 52 18.88 24.06 -7.14
CA PRO A 52 17.82 23.62 -8.04
C PRO A 52 17.26 24.78 -8.85
N LEU A 53 17.53 24.83 -10.17
CA LEU A 53 17.25 26.00 -11.00
C LEU A 53 15.81 26.10 -11.52
N TRP A 54 15.08 24.99 -11.58
CA TRP A 54 13.60 24.86 -11.67
C TRP A 54 13.25 23.36 -11.73
N ARG A 55 12.03 22.97 -11.36
CA ARG A 55 11.56 21.58 -11.36
C ARG A 55 10.24 21.48 -12.13
N PHE A 56 10.15 20.62 -13.13
CA PHE A 56 8.94 20.49 -13.95
C PHE A 56 7.81 19.76 -13.20
N ALA A 57 6.57 20.23 -13.35
CA ALA A 57 5.40 19.58 -12.77
C ALA A 57 5.15 18.18 -13.37
N ASP A 58 4.43 17.33 -12.62
CA ASP A 58 3.85 16.09 -13.12
C ASP A 58 2.91 16.39 -14.31
N ALA A 59 2.62 15.40 -15.16
CA ALA A 59 1.81 15.57 -16.39
C ALA A 59 0.38 16.10 -16.14
N GLY A 60 -0.10 16.05 -14.89
CA GLY A 60 -1.34 16.68 -14.42
C GLY A 60 -1.20 18.11 -13.86
N GLY A 61 -0.05 18.78 -13.99
CA GLY A 61 0.18 20.14 -13.52
C GLY A 61 0.33 20.30 -12.00
N ILE A 62 0.43 19.20 -11.24
CA ILE A 62 0.52 19.22 -9.79
C ILE A 62 1.99 19.31 -9.36
N TRP A 63 2.34 20.39 -8.66
CA TRP A 63 3.62 20.53 -7.97
C TRP A 63 3.69 19.53 -6.81
N ARG A 64 4.63 18.60 -6.88
CA ARG A 64 4.93 17.67 -5.78
C ARG A 64 6.42 17.72 -5.50
N TYR A 65 6.78 18.14 -4.29
CA TYR A 65 8.12 17.94 -3.77
C TYR A 65 8.22 16.47 -3.36
N PRO A 66 9.11 15.67 -3.97
CA PRO A 66 9.28 14.29 -3.55
C PRO A 66 9.89 14.30 -2.14
N VAL A 67 9.09 13.94 -1.13
CA VAL A 67 9.54 13.84 0.27
C VAL A 67 9.93 12.41 0.61
N THR A 68 11.06 12.26 1.27
CA THR A 68 11.50 11.03 1.92
C THR A 68 10.88 10.90 3.32
N ILE A 69 11.00 9.72 3.94
CA ILE A 69 10.52 9.52 5.33
C ILE A 69 11.36 10.35 6.31
N GLU A 70 12.62 10.55 5.98
CA GLU A 70 13.63 11.25 6.75
C GLU A 70 13.38 12.77 6.81
N GLU A 71 12.75 13.34 5.77
CA GLU A 71 12.36 14.76 5.71
C GLU A 71 11.04 15.06 6.43
N VAL A 72 10.26 14.04 6.81
CA VAL A 72 8.97 14.20 7.48
C VAL A 72 9.13 14.04 9.00
N SER A 73 8.50 14.93 9.77
CA SER A 73 8.54 14.90 11.24
C SER A 73 8.18 13.52 11.79
N PRO A 74 9.03 12.89 12.63
CA PRO A 74 8.75 11.58 13.21
C PRO A 74 7.41 11.50 13.94
N ARG A 75 7.02 12.58 14.65
CA ARG A 75 5.72 12.68 15.34
C ARG A 75 4.54 12.64 14.38
N TYR A 76 4.68 13.23 13.18
CA TYR A 76 3.65 13.16 12.15
C TYR A 76 3.52 11.74 11.59
N LEU A 77 4.64 11.07 11.31
CA LEU A 77 4.65 9.69 10.84
C LEU A 77 4.05 8.73 11.86
N GLU A 78 4.40 8.88 13.15
CA GLU A 78 3.80 8.12 14.24
C GLU A 78 2.29 8.37 14.36
N ALA A 79 1.84 9.62 14.27
CA ALA A 79 0.40 9.94 14.31
C ALA A 79 -0.35 9.35 13.11
N LEU A 80 0.18 9.52 11.89
CA LEU A 80 -0.38 8.97 10.65
C LEU A 80 -0.51 7.44 10.73
N ILE A 81 0.58 6.76 11.11
CA ILE A 81 0.61 5.30 11.21
C ILE A 81 -0.35 4.84 12.31
N ASN A 82 -0.34 5.44 13.50
CA ASN A 82 -1.24 5.03 14.58
C ASN A 82 -2.73 5.23 14.25
N TYR A 83 -3.07 6.27 13.48
CA TYR A 83 -4.44 6.59 13.09
C TYR A 83 -4.94 5.74 11.91
N GLU A 84 -4.19 5.69 10.81
CA GLU A 84 -4.60 4.98 9.58
C GLU A 84 -4.32 3.47 9.65
N ASP A 85 -3.18 3.06 10.22
CA ASP A 85 -2.72 1.67 10.16
C ASP A 85 -1.73 1.30 11.29
N ARG A 86 -2.25 1.25 12.52
CA ARG A 86 -1.49 0.98 13.77
C ARG A 86 -0.55 -0.24 13.72
N TRP A 87 -0.73 -1.16 12.77
CA TRP A 87 0.08 -2.38 12.64
C TRP A 87 0.92 -2.40 11.34
N PHE A 88 1.05 -1.26 10.66
CA PHE A 88 1.71 -1.11 9.35
C PHE A 88 3.02 -1.90 9.24
N TRP A 89 3.93 -1.76 10.21
CA TRP A 89 5.24 -2.42 10.21
C TRP A 89 5.21 -3.95 10.40
N ARG A 90 4.06 -4.55 10.74
CA ARG A 90 3.94 -5.95 11.18
C ARG A 90 3.14 -6.87 10.24
N HIS A 91 2.35 -6.32 9.32
CA HIS A 91 1.55 -7.12 8.39
C HIS A 91 2.09 -7.04 6.94
N PRO A 92 1.87 -8.06 6.10
CA PRO A 92 2.29 -8.05 4.69
C PRO A 92 1.25 -7.30 3.83
N GLY A 93 1.21 -5.97 3.95
CA GLY A 93 0.29 -5.07 3.22
C GLY A 93 -1.20 -5.16 3.56
N VAL A 94 -1.66 -6.29 4.09
CA VAL A 94 -3.05 -6.53 4.45
C VAL A 94 -3.09 -6.96 5.91
N ASN A 95 -3.87 -6.25 6.73
CA ASN A 95 -4.07 -6.56 8.14
C ASN A 95 -5.25 -7.55 8.30
N PRO A 96 -5.03 -8.82 8.69
CA PRO A 96 -6.08 -9.83 8.73
C PRO A 96 -7.21 -9.48 9.70
N PHE A 97 -6.91 -8.81 10.81
CA PHE A 97 -7.91 -8.36 11.77
C PHE A 97 -8.79 -7.24 11.21
N SER A 98 -8.22 -6.33 10.41
CA SER A 98 -9.00 -5.28 9.74
C SER A 98 -9.84 -5.83 8.58
N VAL A 99 -9.34 -6.83 7.85
CA VAL A 99 -10.14 -7.54 6.83
C VAL A 99 -11.28 -8.32 7.46
N ALA A 100 -11.04 -9.09 8.52
CA ALA A 100 -12.10 -9.85 9.21
C ALA A 100 -13.18 -8.95 9.81
N ARG A 101 -12.77 -7.83 10.44
CA ARG A 101 -13.69 -6.81 10.96
C ARG A 101 -14.51 -6.15 9.86
N ALA A 102 -13.86 -5.77 8.76
CA ALA A 102 -14.54 -5.16 7.62
C ALA A 102 -15.49 -6.15 6.94
N ALA A 103 -15.11 -7.42 6.76
CA ALA A 103 -16.00 -8.45 6.24
C ALA A 103 -17.25 -8.65 7.11
N TRP A 104 -17.10 -8.65 8.44
CA TRP A 104 -18.24 -8.67 9.36
C TRP A 104 -19.13 -7.42 9.21
N GLN A 105 -18.54 -6.23 9.15
CA GLN A 105 -19.27 -4.98 8.94
C GLN A 105 -20.01 -4.97 7.59
N ASP A 106 -19.35 -5.37 6.50
CA ASP A 106 -19.91 -5.44 5.15
C ASP A 106 -21.09 -6.42 5.08
N LEU A 107 -20.99 -7.58 5.73
CA LEU A 107 -22.09 -8.55 5.86
C LEU A 107 -23.27 -7.97 6.65
N THR A 108 -23.02 -7.28 7.78
CA THR A 108 -24.09 -6.65 8.57
C THR A 108 -24.73 -5.43 7.89
N ALA A 109 -24.01 -4.75 7.00
CA ALA A 109 -24.45 -3.50 6.36
C ALA A 109 -24.89 -3.64 4.89
N GLY A 110 -24.75 -4.85 4.31
CA GLY A 110 -25.11 -5.16 2.93
C GLY A 110 -24.27 -4.43 1.85
N ARG A 111 -23.16 -3.80 2.22
CA ARG A 111 -22.32 -2.97 1.31
C ARG A 111 -20.89 -2.86 1.81
N VAL A 112 -19.95 -2.62 0.90
CA VAL A 112 -18.52 -2.45 1.23
C VAL A 112 -18.27 -1.14 1.97
N ILE A 113 -17.93 -1.23 3.25
CA ILE A 113 -17.56 -0.11 4.13
C ILE A 113 -16.05 0.15 4.03
N SER A 114 -15.67 1.43 3.91
CA SER A 114 -14.31 1.83 3.54
C SER A 114 -13.23 1.57 4.62
N GLY A 115 -13.62 1.28 5.86
CA GLY A 115 -12.78 1.37 7.07
C GLY A 115 -11.81 0.21 7.34
N GLY A 116 -11.70 -0.77 6.43
CA GLY A 116 -10.79 -1.93 6.58
C GLY A 116 -9.44 -1.82 5.87
N SER A 117 -9.12 -0.67 5.27
CA SER A 117 -7.99 -0.53 4.33
C SER A 117 -6.70 -0.08 5.03
N THR A 118 -5.63 -0.88 4.92
CA THR A 118 -4.27 -0.53 5.34
C THR A 118 -3.65 0.59 4.51
N LEU A 119 -2.56 1.21 4.98
CA LEU A 119 -1.82 2.21 4.20
C LEU A 119 -1.36 1.65 2.84
N THR A 120 -0.84 0.41 2.81
CA THR A 120 -0.45 -0.28 1.57
C THR A 120 -1.62 -0.46 0.61
N MET A 121 -2.82 -0.80 1.11
CA MET A 121 -4.02 -0.86 0.28
C MET A 121 -4.45 0.52 -0.23
N GLN A 122 -4.23 1.58 0.54
CA GLN A 122 -4.47 2.95 0.06
C GLN A 122 -3.50 3.32 -1.07
N VAL A 123 -2.20 3.01 -0.94
CA VAL A 123 -1.20 3.18 -2.03
C VAL A 123 -1.58 2.38 -3.27
N ALA A 124 -1.96 1.11 -3.11
CA ALA A 124 -2.45 0.26 -4.21
C ALA A 124 -3.59 0.90 -5.00
N ARG A 125 -4.57 1.51 -4.32
CA ARG A 125 -5.71 2.21 -4.95
C ARG A 125 -5.31 3.53 -5.61
N LEU A 126 -4.28 4.21 -5.10
CA LEU A 126 -3.75 5.45 -5.71
C LEU A 126 -2.94 5.15 -6.98
N LEU A 127 -2.29 3.99 -7.04
CA LEU A 127 -1.54 3.50 -8.21
C LEU A 127 -2.42 2.85 -9.28
N ASP A 128 -3.45 2.13 -8.88
CA ASP A 128 -4.34 1.37 -9.76
C ASP A 128 -5.81 1.70 -9.41
N PRO A 129 -6.33 2.89 -9.80
CA PRO A 129 -7.69 3.30 -9.45
C PRO A 129 -8.74 2.35 -10.04
N HIS A 130 -9.61 1.83 -9.18
CA HIS A 130 -10.62 0.83 -9.54
C HIS A 130 -11.98 1.15 -8.92
N SER A 131 -13.04 0.54 -9.48
CA SER A 131 -14.41 0.74 -8.97
C SER A 131 -14.56 0.33 -7.50
N ARG A 132 -15.52 0.96 -6.80
CA ARG A 132 -15.83 0.66 -5.37
C ARG A 132 -16.72 -0.60 -5.23
N THR A 133 -16.35 -1.66 -5.94
CA THR A 133 -17.04 -2.96 -5.96
C THR A 133 -16.26 -4.00 -5.16
N PHE A 134 -16.89 -5.14 -4.86
CA PHE A 134 -16.20 -6.27 -4.21
C PHE A 134 -15.01 -6.78 -5.04
N GLY A 135 -15.17 -6.88 -6.37
CA GLY A 135 -14.06 -7.23 -7.29
C GLY A 135 -12.93 -6.20 -7.26
N GLY A 136 -13.26 -4.89 -7.25
CA GLY A 136 -12.27 -3.83 -7.05
C GLY A 136 -11.55 -3.94 -5.70
N LYS A 137 -12.25 -4.35 -4.64
CA LYS A 137 -11.66 -4.57 -3.31
C LYS A 137 -10.67 -5.74 -3.30
N ILE A 138 -10.96 -6.83 -4.01
CA ILE A 138 -10.03 -7.95 -4.20
C ILE A 138 -8.80 -7.49 -4.98
N ARG A 139 -8.98 -6.73 -6.07
CA ARG A 139 -7.86 -6.15 -6.84
C ARG A 139 -6.97 -5.25 -5.97
N GLN A 140 -7.55 -4.43 -5.11
CA GLN A 140 -6.82 -3.61 -4.12
C GLN A 140 -5.95 -4.47 -3.19
N LEU A 141 -6.50 -5.60 -2.72
CA LEU A 141 -5.85 -6.56 -1.83
C LEU A 141 -4.64 -7.22 -2.52
N LEU A 142 -4.83 -7.70 -3.76
CA LEU A 142 -3.78 -8.33 -4.56
C LEU A 142 -2.66 -7.31 -4.89
N ARG A 143 -3.02 -6.09 -5.32
CA ARG A 143 -2.07 -4.97 -5.51
C ARG A 143 -1.28 -4.65 -4.25
N ALA A 144 -1.90 -4.65 -3.08
CA ALA A 144 -1.21 -4.37 -1.82
C ALA A 144 -0.19 -5.46 -1.45
N LEU A 145 -0.53 -6.74 -1.66
CA LEU A 145 0.40 -7.86 -1.48
C LEU A 145 1.58 -7.79 -2.47
N GLN A 146 1.29 -7.42 -3.72
CA GLN A 146 2.29 -7.26 -4.76
C GLN A 146 3.25 -6.10 -4.45
N LEU A 147 2.76 -4.95 -3.95
CA LEU A 147 3.61 -3.86 -3.50
C LEU A 147 4.59 -4.29 -2.40
N GLU A 148 4.16 -5.11 -1.44
CA GLU A 148 5.01 -5.59 -0.33
C GLU A 148 6.01 -6.67 -0.74
N TRP A 149 5.82 -7.29 -1.91
CA TRP A 149 6.82 -8.16 -2.51
C TRP A 149 7.95 -7.34 -3.12
N HIS A 150 7.62 -6.26 -3.86
CA HIS A 150 8.60 -5.50 -4.65
C HIS A 150 9.20 -4.29 -3.94
N LEU A 151 8.56 -3.78 -2.88
CA LEU A 151 8.93 -2.53 -2.19
C LEU A 151 9.05 -2.75 -0.68
N SER A 152 9.98 -2.06 -0.04
CA SER A 152 10.05 -2.06 1.43
C SER A 152 8.90 -1.27 2.05
N LYS A 153 8.64 -1.51 3.34
CA LYS A 153 7.71 -0.69 4.12
C LYS A 153 8.03 0.81 4.08
N ARG A 154 9.31 1.17 3.97
CA ARG A 154 9.75 2.56 3.84
C ARG A 154 9.31 3.11 2.48
N ASP A 155 9.60 2.40 1.39
CA ASP A 155 9.21 2.83 0.04
C ASP A 155 7.69 2.96 -0.10
N ILE A 156 6.91 2.02 0.45
CA ILE A 156 5.44 2.08 0.43
C ILE A 156 4.91 3.30 1.18
N LEU A 157 5.47 3.61 2.35
CA LEU A 157 5.09 4.80 3.12
C LEU A 157 5.56 6.09 2.43
N THR A 158 6.73 6.11 1.81
CA THR A 158 7.19 7.21 0.93
C THR A 158 6.24 7.41 -0.25
N LEU A 159 5.78 6.34 -0.92
CA LEU A 159 4.79 6.43 -1.99
C LEU A 159 3.44 6.96 -1.49
N TYR A 160 3.04 6.63 -0.25
CA TYR A 160 1.86 7.23 0.38
C TYR A 160 2.04 8.74 0.59
N LEU A 161 3.16 9.15 1.21
CA LEU A 161 3.49 10.56 1.47
C LEU A 161 3.59 11.42 0.21
N ASN A 162 3.84 10.82 -0.96
CA ASN A 162 3.93 11.52 -2.25
C ASN A 162 2.68 11.40 -3.15
N ARG A 163 1.69 10.58 -2.77
CA ARG A 163 0.48 10.35 -3.58
C ARG A 163 -0.85 10.49 -2.83
N ALA A 164 -0.87 10.42 -1.51
CA ALA A 164 -2.08 10.64 -0.74
C ALA A 164 -2.55 12.10 -0.88
N PRO A 165 -3.86 12.35 -1.05
CA PRO A 165 -4.39 13.70 -1.08
C PRO A 165 -4.43 14.26 0.36
N PHE A 166 -3.36 14.95 0.76
CA PHE A 166 -3.37 15.73 1.99
C PHE A 166 -4.34 16.89 1.83
N GLY A 167 -5.41 16.88 2.64
CA GLY A 167 -6.44 17.92 2.66
C GLY A 167 -5.92 19.19 3.32
N GLY A 168 -5.02 19.88 2.64
CA GLY A 168 -4.34 21.05 3.17
C GLY A 168 -3.06 21.32 2.37
N THR A 169 -2.98 22.52 1.81
CA THR A 169 -1.86 23.03 1.04
C THR A 169 -0.51 22.74 1.72
N LEU A 170 0.36 21.96 1.08
CA LEU A 170 1.80 21.93 1.41
C LEU A 170 2.47 23.20 0.86
N GLN A 171 1.96 24.37 1.27
CA GLN A 171 2.65 25.65 1.18
C GLN A 171 3.41 25.84 2.49
N GLY A 172 4.74 25.91 2.40
CA GLY A 172 5.59 26.54 3.42
C GLY A 172 5.56 25.91 4.82
N ILE A 173 6.23 24.76 4.98
CA ILE A 173 7.01 24.51 6.22
C ILE A 173 8.47 24.21 5.86
N GLY A 174 9.01 25.00 4.92
CA GLY A 174 10.42 25.36 4.93
C GLY A 174 10.51 26.72 5.62
N GLY A 175 11.25 26.77 6.72
CA GLY A 175 11.70 28.03 7.32
C GLY A 175 12.93 28.57 6.63
#